data_AF-A0A8X6TQ07-F1
#
_entry.id   AF-A0A8X6TQ07-F1
#
_cell.length_a   1.000
_cell.length_b   1.000
_cell.length_c   1.000
_cell.angle_alpha   90.00
_cell.angle_beta   90.00
_cell.angle_gamma   90.00
#
_symmetry.space_group_name_H-M   'P 1'
#
loop_
_entity.id
_entity.type
_entity.pdbx_description
1 polymer ?
#
loop_
_entity_poly.entity_id
_entity_poly.type
_entity_poly.pdbx_seq_one_letter_code
_entity_poly.pdbx_strand_id
1 'polypeptide(L)' 'MSPPVAEFATRAIHDGQDPNKWKHKAVIPPISLATTFQQFAPAEHA' A
#
# COMPACT_ATOMS: atom_id res chain seq x y z
N MET A 1 -8.59 24.19 -9.98
CA MET A 1 -7.39 24.14 -10.84
C MET A 1 -6.92 22.70 -10.87
N SER A 2 -6.93 22.04 -12.02
CA SER A 2 -6.41 20.66 -12.13
C SER A 2 -4.91 20.66 -11.80
N PRO A 3 -4.39 19.63 -11.13
CA PRO A 3 -2.95 19.54 -10.88
C PRO A 3 -2.19 19.55 -12.21
N PRO A 4 -0.98 20.15 -12.27
CA PRO A 4 -0.12 20.04 -13.43
C PRO A 4 0.06 18.56 -13.78
N VAL A 5 0.08 18.22 -15.08
CA VAL A 5 0.13 16.83 -15.55
C VAL A 5 1.32 16.06 -14.95
N ALA A 6 2.44 16.74 -14.69
CA ALA A 6 3.61 16.15 -14.04
C ALA A 6 3.33 15.71 -12.58
N GLU A 7 2.55 16.48 -11.82
CA GLU A 7 2.10 16.09 -10.47
C GLU A 7 1.16 14.88 -10.54
N PHE A 8 0.21 14.89 -11.48
CA PHE A 8 -0.72 13.77 -11.68
C PHE A 8 0.03 12.47 -12.00
N ALA A 9 0.97 12.50 -12.95
CA ALA A 9 1.73 11.31 -13.35
C ALA A 9 2.55 10.74 -12.17
N THR A 10 3.19 11.62 -11.40
CA THR A 10 3.98 11.23 -10.22
C THR A 10 3.10 10.53 -9.20
N ARG A 11 1.95 11.12 -8.88
CA ARG A 11 1.00 10.55 -7.92
C ARG A 11 0.40 9.24 -8.42
N ALA A 12 0.05 9.15 -9.69
CA ALA A 12 -0.48 7.92 -10.29
C ALA A 12 0.51 6.75 -10.20
N ILE A 13 1.82 7.02 -10.27
CA ILE A 13 2.86 5.99 -10.15
C ILE A 13 3.20 5.66 -8.69
N HIS A 14 3.21 6.64 -7.78
CA HIS A 14 3.78 6.45 -6.43
C HIS A 14 2.76 6.39 -5.30
N ASP A 15 1.54 6.94 -5.45
CA ASP A 15 0.52 6.86 -4.41
C ASP A 15 0.14 5.39 -4.15
N GLY A 16 0.22 4.97 -2.89
CA GLY A 16 0.00 3.59 -2.47
C GLY A 16 1.19 2.63 -2.64
N GLN A 17 2.26 3.06 -3.32
CA GLN A 17 3.42 2.21 -3.64
C GLN A 17 4.64 2.41 -2.70
N ASP A 18 4.47 3.06 -1.53
CA ASP A 18 5.57 3.30 -0.59
C ASP A 18 6.22 1.97 -0.13
N PRO A 19 7.51 1.73 -0.46
CA PRO A 19 8.18 0.48 -0.14
C PRO A 19 8.32 0.21 1.37
N ASN A 20 8.29 1.25 2.22
CA ASN A 20 8.46 1.09 3.67
C ASN A 20 7.27 0.41 4.34
N LYS A 21 6.13 0.28 3.65
CA LYS A 21 4.97 -0.49 4.11
C LYS A 21 5.24 -2.00 4.14
N TRP A 22 6.25 -2.47 3.43
CA TRP A 22 6.56 -3.89 3.28
C TRP A 22 7.88 -4.23 3.95
N LYS A 23 7.91 -5.29 4.77
CA LYS A 23 9.13 -5.74 5.49
C LYS A 23 10.32 -6.01 4.55
N HIS A 24 10.05 -6.42 3.31
CA HIS A 24 11.05 -6.71 2.27
C HIS A 24 11.26 -5.56 1.28
N LYS A 25 10.70 -4.37 1.55
CA LYS A 25 10.87 -3.14 0.75
C LYS A 25 10.57 -3.30 -0.75
N ALA A 26 9.53 -4.07 -1.10
CA ALA A 26 9.12 -4.17 -2.49
C ALA A 26 8.64 -2.82 -3.02
N VAL A 27 9.13 -2.44 -4.21
CA VAL A 27 8.71 -1.23 -4.91
C VAL A 27 7.29 -1.39 -5.49
N ILE A 28 6.95 -2.61 -5.92
CA ILE A 28 5.60 -2.95 -6.36
C ILE A 28 4.89 -3.69 -5.21
N PRO A 29 3.73 -3.22 -4.73
CA PRO A 29 2.94 -3.87 -3.69
C PRO A 29 2.67 -5.34 -3.99
N PRO A 30 2.85 -6.24 -3.01
CA PRO A 30 2.47 -7.64 -3.16
C PRO A 30 0.97 -7.80 -3.39
N ILE A 31 0.58 -8.84 -4.13
CA ILE A 31 -0.82 -9.25 -4.27
C ILE A 31 -1.19 -10.12 -3.05
N SER A 32 -2.00 -9.58 -2.14
CA SER A 32 -2.52 -10.36 -1.01
C SER A 32 -3.72 -11.18 -1.45
N LEU A 33 -3.52 -12.49 -1.64
CA LEU A 33 -4.58 -13.46 -1.91
C LEU A 33 -5.12 -14.11 -0.61
N ALA A 34 -4.63 -13.68 0.55
CA ALA A 34 -5.04 -14.23 1.83
C ALA A 34 -6.54 -13.94 2.08
N THR A 35 -7.28 -14.96 2.51
CA THR A 35 -8.71 -14.85 2.87
C THR A 35 -8.92 -14.47 4.33
N THR A 36 -7.86 -14.46 5.14
CA THR A 36 -7.88 -14.12 6.58
C THR A 36 -6.53 -13.56 7.03
N PHE A 37 -6.50 -12.91 8.19
CA PHE A 37 -5.30 -12.37 8.84
C PHE A 37 -5.26 -12.80 10.32
N GLN A 38 -4.06 -13.03 10.86
CA GLN A 38 -3.86 -13.40 12.26
C GLN A 38 -4.29 -12.25 13.19
N GLN A 39 -5.08 -12.57 14.23
CA GLN A 39 -5.46 -11.64 15.30
C GLN A 39 -4.44 -11.68 16.44
N PHE A 40 -4.34 -10.60 17.23
CA PHE A 40 -3.47 -10.53 18.40
C PHE A 40 -3.99 -11.41 19.56
N ALA A 41 -5.30 -11.35 19.80
CA ALA A 41 -6.06 -12.20 20.74
C ALA A 41 -7.48 -12.43 20.19
N PRO A 42 -8.29 -13.31 20.80
CA PRO A 42 -9.66 -13.53 20.36
C PRO A 42 -10.48 -12.23 20.32
N ALA A 43 -11.03 -11.90 19.14
CA ALA A 43 -11.85 -10.71 18.90
C ALA A 43 -11.13 -9.36 19.16
N GLU A 44 -9.80 -9.35 19.07
CA GLU A 44 -9.01 -8.11 19.13
C GLU A 44 -8.77 -7.54 17.74
N HIS A 45 -9.22 -6.30 17.52
CA HIS A 45 -8.96 -5.54 16.30
C HIS A 45 -7.66 -4.74 16.46
N ALA A 46 -6.83 -4.74 15.41
CA ALA A 46 -5.53 -4.07 15.33
C ALA A 46 -5.64 -2.56 15.07
#